data_AF-R7K8H8-F1
#
_entry.id   AF-R7K8H8-F1
#
_cell.length_a   1.000
_cell.length_b   1.000
_cell.length_c   1.000
_cell.angle_alpha   90.00
_cell.angle_beta   90.00
_cell.angle_gamma   90.00
#
_symmetry.space_group_name_H-M   'P 1'
#
loop_
_entity.id
_entity.type
_entity.pdbx_description
1 polymer ?
#
loop_
_entity_poly.entity_id
_entity_poly.type
_entity_poly.pdbx_seq_one_letter_code
_entity_poly.pdbx_strand_id
1 'polypeptide(L)'
;MKSTHKVERFDYSKVEAQQDAILLYQYWGLHPKSGRIHIDTKRYKRTCEKIGIMDFMPEGMFANRQTPYFVPSKVRRYDYAINIFVDLINGLRRDWNEEYKPVLSKIKTPKEVAESIRLNEMMYTSDPDDLDEINIDAMFGGIRRERQYNKIINSLYCQFISKICTEIDRYTLIVMCELGYKGKDYSFSSFAKFSDGLQNNKNGIKLSSLSKYNAYNLLHKINNFLKHNTISSYNDLRKFYPKNVCHVDDGTAKEAYQNGMFAGDWIILKENYIDGIFDSLIKFFEDYCRQFVGEDIERASWDYDEYFIDAFNQMKYPREYWGV
;
A
#
# COMPACT_ATOMS: atom_id res chain seq x y z
N MET A 1 -39.44 34.88 -0.60
CA MET A 1 -39.61 34.33 0.76
C MET A 1 -38.24 34.11 1.38
N LYS A 2 -37.88 34.87 2.43
CA LYS A 2 -36.69 34.57 3.24
C LYS A 2 -37.02 33.35 4.11
N SER A 3 -36.17 32.34 4.10
CA SER A 3 -36.27 31.16 4.96
C SER A 3 -36.48 31.58 6.42
N THR A 4 -37.56 31.09 7.04
CA THR A 4 -37.95 31.35 8.44
C THR A 4 -37.32 30.37 9.43
N HIS A 5 -36.40 29.50 9.00
CA HIS A 5 -35.67 28.65 9.93
C HIS A 5 -34.64 29.48 10.72
N LYS A 6 -35.02 29.91 11.93
CA LYS A 6 -34.06 30.29 12.97
C LYS A 6 -33.15 29.09 13.20
N VAL A 7 -31.90 29.22 12.78
CA VAL A 7 -30.85 28.27 13.14
C VAL A 7 -30.61 28.42 14.64
N GLU A 8 -31.05 27.43 15.44
CA GLU A 8 -30.68 27.33 16.85
C GLU A 8 -29.16 27.21 16.94
N ARG A 9 -28.52 28.23 17.51
CA ARG A 9 -27.08 28.21 17.80
C ARG A 9 -26.89 27.66 19.20
N PHE A 10 -25.96 26.72 19.35
CA PHE A 10 -25.62 26.17 20.65
C PHE A 10 -24.97 27.23 21.55
N ASP A 11 -25.43 27.31 22.80
CA ASP A 11 -24.88 28.22 23.81
C ASP A 11 -23.73 27.53 24.58
N TYR A 12 -22.49 27.83 24.18
CA TYR A 12 -21.29 27.25 24.79
C TYR A 12 -20.95 27.79 26.17
N SER A 13 -21.53 28.92 26.60
CA SER A 13 -21.20 29.55 27.89
C SER A 13 -21.48 28.63 29.08
N LYS A 14 -22.55 27.83 28.98
CA LYS A 14 -22.95 26.84 29.98
C LYS A 14 -22.03 25.63 30.05
N VAL A 15 -21.36 25.31 28.95
CA VAL A 15 -20.40 24.19 28.89
C VAL A 15 -19.07 24.64 29.46
N GLU A 16 -18.61 25.85 29.11
CA GLU A 16 -17.34 26.41 29.60
C GLU A 16 -17.30 26.66 31.11
N ALA A 17 -18.46 26.89 31.73
CA ALA A 17 -18.57 27.09 33.18
C ALA A 17 -18.40 25.80 34.00
N GLN A 18 -18.32 24.63 33.36
CA GLN A 18 -18.20 23.34 34.05
C GLN A 18 -16.74 23.03 34.42
N GLN A 19 -16.54 22.46 35.60
CA GLN A 19 -15.22 22.16 36.16
C GLN A 19 -14.38 21.24 35.25
N ASP A 20 -15.05 20.31 34.54
CA ASP A 20 -14.43 19.36 33.61
C ASP A 20 -14.91 19.56 32.17
N ALA A 21 -15.14 20.82 31.77
CA ALA A 21 -15.68 21.15 30.45
C ALA A 21 -14.92 20.48 29.30
N ILE A 22 -13.59 20.32 29.43
CA ILE A 22 -12.74 19.70 28.41
C ILE A 22 -13.08 18.23 28.12
N LEU A 23 -13.74 17.53 29.06
CA LEU A 23 -14.19 16.15 28.90
C LEU A 23 -15.52 16.05 28.14
N LEU A 24 -16.10 17.16 27.71
CA LEU A 24 -17.39 17.20 27.01
C LEU A 24 -17.20 17.46 25.52
N TYR A 25 -17.85 16.67 24.67
CA TYR A 25 -17.84 16.86 23.21
C TYR A 25 -18.18 18.31 22.82
N GLN A 26 -19.18 18.90 23.47
CA GLN A 26 -19.68 20.24 23.15
C GLN A 26 -18.64 21.33 23.43
N TYR A 27 -17.71 21.12 24.35
CA TYR A 27 -16.63 22.07 24.61
C TYR A 27 -15.72 22.24 23.39
N TRP A 28 -15.49 21.13 22.69
CA TRP A 28 -14.75 21.05 21.43
C TRP A 28 -15.61 21.42 20.21
N GLY A 29 -16.89 21.76 20.38
CA GLY A 29 -17.79 22.03 19.27
C GLY A 29 -18.28 20.77 18.54
N LEU A 30 -18.13 19.60 19.16
CA LEU A 30 -18.64 18.33 18.65
C LEU A 30 -20.03 18.06 19.25
N HIS A 31 -20.98 17.70 18.40
CA HIS A 31 -22.38 17.47 18.76
C HIS A 31 -22.86 16.13 18.21
N PRO A 32 -22.80 15.05 19.00
CA PRO A 32 -23.38 13.77 18.61
C PRO A 32 -24.90 13.89 18.44
N LYS A 33 -25.41 13.62 17.24
CA LYS A 33 -26.84 13.71 16.93
C LYS A 33 -27.25 12.64 15.91
N SER A 34 -28.29 11.88 16.23
CA SER A 34 -28.84 10.84 15.35
C SER A 34 -27.80 9.83 14.83
N GLY A 35 -26.84 9.45 15.67
CA GLY A 35 -25.76 8.52 15.31
C GLY A 35 -24.67 9.12 14.42
N ARG A 36 -24.67 10.44 14.19
CA ARG A 36 -23.64 11.17 13.45
C ARG A 36 -22.97 12.24 14.31
N ILE A 37 -21.79 12.70 13.90
CA ILE A 37 -21.10 13.83 14.55
C ILE A 37 -21.34 15.13 13.78
N HIS A 38 -21.95 16.11 14.44
CA HIS A 38 -22.08 17.47 13.91
C HIS A 38 -21.02 18.38 14.52
N ILE A 39 -20.29 19.13 13.69
CA ILE A 39 -19.10 19.89 14.14
C ILE A 39 -19.29 21.36 13.87
N ASP A 40 -19.27 22.16 14.93
CA ASP A 40 -19.13 23.60 14.83
C ASP A 40 -17.66 23.92 14.58
N THR A 41 -17.31 24.11 13.32
CA THR A 41 -15.90 24.27 12.91
C THR A 41 -15.26 25.53 13.48
N LYS A 42 -16.05 26.57 13.78
CA LYS A 42 -15.53 27.79 14.42
C LYS A 42 -15.19 27.53 15.88
N ARG A 43 -16.08 26.83 16.59
CA ARG A 43 -15.83 26.42 17.97
C ARG A 43 -14.63 25.47 18.05
N TYR A 44 -14.62 24.44 17.20
CA TYR A 44 -13.55 23.44 17.16
C TYR A 44 -12.18 24.10 16.94
N LYS A 45 -12.04 24.94 15.91
CA LYS A 45 -10.82 25.72 15.64
C LYS A 45 -10.37 26.51 16.85
N ARG A 46 -11.27 27.32 17.43
CA ARG A 46 -10.96 28.17 18.58
C ARG A 46 -10.50 27.37 19.79
N THR A 47 -11.14 26.22 20.05
CA THR A 47 -10.80 25.38 21.20
C THR A 47 -9.44 24.71 21.02
N CYS A 48 -9.17 24.14 19.83
CA CYS A 48 -7.87 23.57 19.46
C CYS A 48 -6.74 24.60 19.58
N GLU A 49 -6.91 25.80 19.01
CA GLU A 49 -5.95 26.91 19.10
C GLU A 49 -5.72 27.37 20.54
N LYS A 50 -6.77 27.43 21.37
CA LYS A 50 -6.66 27.81 22.78
C LYS A 50 -5.87 26.81 23.61
N ILE A 51 -6.01 25.52 23.30
CA ILE A 51 -5.33 24.43 24.04
C ILE A 51 -3.92 24.20 23.49
N GLY A 52 -3.66 24.56 22.23
CA GLY A 52 -2.38 24.36 21.55
C GLY A 52 -2.25 23.01 20.86
N ILE A 53 -3.37 22.31 20.57
CA ILE A 53 -3.37 21.04 19.82
C ILE A 53 -3.92 21.30 18.43
N MET A 54 -3.04 21.32 17.43
CA MET A 54 -3.38 21.69 16.04
C MET A 54 -3.39 20.49 15.07
N ASP A 55 -2.95 19.32 15.51
CA ASP A 55 -2.78 18.14 14.64
C ASP A 55 -4.11 17.58 14.09
N PHE A 56 -5.21 17.86 14.78
CA PHE A 56 -6.56 17.44 14.39
C PHE A 56 -7.34 18.52 13.63
N MET A 57 -6.63 19.45 12.96
CA MET A 57 -7.21 20.53 12.17
C MET A 57 -6.88 20.37 10.68
N PRO A 58 -7.50 19.40 9.98
CA PRO A 58 -7.15 19.09 8.61
C PRO A 58 -7.50 20.23 7.64
N GLU A 59 -6.70 20.33 6.57
CA GLU A 59 -6.93 21.29 5.50
C GLU A 59 -8.30 21.04 4.82
N GLY A 60 -9.00 22.12 4.45
CA GLY A 60 -10.34 22.05 3.88
C GLY A 60 -11.49 21.97 4.91
N MET A 61 -11.24 21.54 6.16
CA MET A 61 -12.29 21.50 7.19
C MET A 61 -12.89 22.88 7.47
N PHE A 62 -12.12 23.97 7.39
CA PHE A 62 -12.61 25.31 7.73
C PHE A 62 -13.13 26.11 6.53
N ALA A 63 -13.36 25.45 5.39
CA ALA A 63 -13.93 26.09 4.22
C ALA A 63 -15.31 26.70 4.52
N ASN A 64 -15.59 27.84 3.85
CA ASN A 64 -16.87 28.53 3.96
C ASN A 64 -18.01 27.62 3.51
N ARG A 65 -19.08 27.62 4.30
CA ARG A 65 -20.19 26.68 4.18
C ARG A 65 -21.52 27.38 4.43
N GLN A 66 -22.57 26.85 3.80
CA GLN A 66 -23.93 27.37 3.97
C GLN A 66 -24.61 26.81 5.22
N THR A 67 -24.16 25.67 5.73
CA THR A 67 -24.69 25.03 6.92
C THR A 67 -23.98 25.49 8.20
N PRO A 68 -24.67 25.56 9.34
CA PRO A 68 -24.07 25.94 10.62
C PRO A 68 -23.07 24.91 11.16
N TYR A 69 -23.29 23.63 10.87
CA TYR A 69 -22.44 22.53 11.30
C TYR A 69 -21.84 21.81 10.09
N PHE A 70 -20.63 21.30 10.27
CA PHE A 70 -20.10 20.21 9.47
C PHE A 70 -20.78 18.92 9.85
N VAL A 71 -21.00 18.05 8.88
CA VAL A 71 -21.22 16.64 9.13
C VAL A 71 -20.24 15.93 8.21
N PRO A 72 -19.36 15.07 8.73
CA PRO A 72 -18.44 14.31 7.88
C PRO A 72 -19.20 13.52 6.80
N SER A 73 -18.53 13.23 5.68
CA SER A 73 -19.19 12.53 4.58
C SER A 73 -19.45 11.06 4.90
N LYS A 74 -18.58 10.44 5.71
CA LYS A 74 -18.66 9.02 6.10
C LYS A 74 -18.73 8.86 7.62
N VAL A 75 -19.03 7.64 8.09
CA VAL A 75 -19.05 7.35 9.53
C VAL A 75 -17.69 6.80 9.95
N ARG A 76 -17.19 5.81 9.21
CA ARG A 76 -15.96 5.08 9.53
C ARG A 76 -14.86 5.37 8.54
N ARG A 77 -13.62 5.19 8.97
CA ARG A 77 -12.44 5.35 8.10
C ARG A 77 -12.51 4.44 6.87
N TYR A 78 -12.90 3.18 7.06
CA TYR A 78 -13.02 2.18 5.99
C TYR A 78 -14.32 2.25 5.20
N ASP A 79 -15.20 3.22 5.46
CA ASP A 79 -16.25 3.55 4.49
C ASP A 79 -15.68 4.26 3.25
N TYR A 80 -14.40 4.66 3.29
CA TYR A 80 -13.59 5.06 2.15
C TYR A 80 -12.76 3.87 1.66
N ALA A 81 -12.99 3.43 0.43
CA ALA A 81 -12.27 2.34 -0.21
C ALA A 81 -10.77 2.64 -0.33
N ILE A 82 -10.38 3.90 -0.56
CA ILE A 82 -8.96 4.26 -0.65
C ILE A 82 -8.19 3.95 0.64
N ASN A 83 -8.81 4.16 1.81
CA ASN A 83 -8.19 3.90 3.10
C ASN A 83 -7.90 2.41 3.30
N ILE A 84 -8.75 1.52 2.77
CA ILE A 84 -8.54 0.08 2.78
C ILE A 84 -7.29 -0.26 1.93
N PHE A 85 -7.22 0.26 0.70
CA PHE A 85 -6.06 0.00 -0.17
C PHE A 85 -4.75 0.53 0.41
N VAL A 86 -4.74 1.78 0.87
CA VAL A 86 -3.54 2.44 1.40
C VAL A 86 -2.98 1.68 2.60
N ASP A 87 -3.82 1.34 3.58
CA ASP A 87 -3.39 0.64 4.79
C ASP A 87 -2.82 -0.74 4.47
N LEU A 88 -3.54 -1.49 3.65
CA LEU A 88 -3.18 -2.86 3.35
C LEU A 88 -1.93 -2.95 2.46
N ILE A 89 -1.72 -1.97 1.57
CA ILE A 89 -0.46 -1.84 0.81
C ILE A 89 0.69 -1.42 1.72
N ASN A 90 0.47 -0.47 2.63
CA ASN A 90 1.49 -0.06 3.60
C ASN A 90 1.83 -1.20 4.58
N GLY A 91 0.88 -2.08 4.89
CA GLY A 91 1.15 -3.33 5.59
C GLY A 91 2.15 -4.20 4.84
N LEU A 92 1.92 -4.46 3.55
CA LEU A 92 2.86 -5.22 2.72
C LEU A 92 4.23 -4.54 2.60
N ARG A 93 4.26 -3.20 2.55
CA ARG A 93 5.52 -2.44 2.55
C ARG A 93 6.28 -2.61 3.86
N ARG A 94 5.60 -2.57 5.01
CA ARG A 94 6.23 -2.84 6.31
C ARG A 94 6.75 -4.26 6.37
N ASP A 95 5.94 -5.26 6.03
CA ASP A 95 6.38 -6.66 5.96
C ASP A 95 7.65 -6.79 5.11
N TRP A 96 7.66 -6.19 3.92
CA TRP A 96 8.83 -6.21 3.03
C TRP A 96 10.10 -5.67 3.69
N ASN A 97 9.99 -4.52 4.36
CA ASN A 97 11.13 -3.80 4.90
C ASN A 97 11.60 -4.33 6.26
N GLU A 98 10.67 -4.73 7.12
CA GLU A 98 10.92 -5.10 8.51
C GLU A 98 11.12 -6.61 8.67
N GLU A 99 10.56 -7.44 7.79
CA GLU A 99 10.63 -8.90 7.90
C GLU A 99 11.38 -9.54 6.74
N TYR A 100 10.93 -9.33 5.49
CA TYR A 100 11.48 -10.06 4.34
C TYR A 100 12.91 -9.65 4.01
N LYS A 101 13.19 -8.34 3.88
CA LYS A 101 14.55 -7.84 3.60
C LYS A 101 15.57 -8.33 4.65
N PRO A 102 15.31 -8.22 5.96
CA PRO A 102 16.19 -8.76 6.97
C PRO A 102 16.42 -10.27 6.83
N VAL A 103 15.38 -11.07 6.58
CA VAL A 103 15.53 -12.53 6.39
C VAL A 103 16.38 -12.84 5.16
N LEU A 104 16.16 -12.15 4.04
CA LEU A 104 16.94 -12.34 2.81
C LEU A 104 18.42 -12.01 3.02
N SER A 105 18.73 -11.02 3.87
CA SER A 105 20.11 -10.66 4.21
C SER A 105 20.87 -11.74 4.98
N LYS A 106 20.17 -12.71 5.57
CA LYS A 106 20.78 -13.85 6.30
C LYS A 106 21.20 -15.01 5.39
N ILE A 107 20.85 -14.96 4.11
CA ILE A 107 21.20 -16.04 3.17
C ILE A 107 22.69 -15.95 2.86
N LYS A 108 23.43 -17.02 3.20
CA LYS A 108 24.90 -17.07 3.03
C LYS A 108 25.31 -16.70 1.61
N THR A 109 26.06 -15.62 1.48
CA THR A 109 26.55 -15.05 0.22
C THR A 109 27.74 -15.84 -0.33
N PRO A 110 28.07 -15.68 -1.63
CA PRO A 110 29.29 -16.25 -2.21
C PRO A 110 30.56 -15.84 -1.46
N LYS A 111 30.64 -14.57 -1.04
CA LYS A 111 31.77 -14.04 -0.28
C LYS A 111 31.90 -14.69 1.10
N GLU A 112 30.79 -14.87 1.82
CA GLU A 112 30.80 -15.55 3.12
C GLU A 112 31.15 -17.04 3.01
N VAL A 113 30.79 -17.71 1.90
CA VAL A 113 31.24 -19.07 1.64
C VAL A 113 32.75 -19.10 1.36
N ALA A 114 33.25 -18.23 0.49
CA ALA A 114 34.67 -18.15 0.19
C ALA A 114 35.49 -17.88 1.47
N GLU A 115 35.08 -16.89 2.26
CA GLU A 115 35.76 -16.54 3.50
C GLU A 115 35.71 -17.67 4.54
N SER A 116 34.57 -18.36 4.65
CA SER A 116 34.43 -19.51 5.53
C SER A 116 35.34 -20.66 5.13
N ILE A 117 35.55 -20.91 3.83
CA ILE A 117 36.48 -21.95 3.34
C ILE A 117 37.92 -21.53 3.64
N ARG A 118 38.27 -20.29 3.28
CA ARG A 118 39.60 -19.70 3.51
C ARG A 118 40.03 -19.82 4.98
N LEU A 119 39.16 -19.41 5.91
CA LEU A 119 39.46 -19.46 7.34
C LEU A 119 39.60 -20.91 7.85
N ASN A 120 38.74 -21.82 7.38
CA ASN A 120 38.80 -23.22 7.79
C ASN A 120 40.08 -23.92 7.30
N GLU A 121 40.48 -23.66 6.06
CA GLU A 121 41.70 -24.27 5.49
C GLU A 121 42.97 -23.67 6.11
N MET A 122 43.01 -22.35 6.34
CA MET A 122 44.12 -21.73 7.09
C MET A 122 44.27 -22.32 8.50
N MET A 123 43.16 -22.59 9.18
CA MET A 123 43.19 -23.26 10.48
C MET A 123 43.66 -24.71 10.39
N TYR A 124 43.33 -25.40 9.29
CA TYR A 124 43.68 -26.81 9.10
C TYR A 124 45.15 -27.02 8.74
N THR A 125 45.69 -26.24 7.79
CA THR A 125 47.08 -26.37 7.36
C THR A 125 48.04 -25.74 8.36
N SER A 126 47.66 -24.60 8.96
CA SER A 126 48.53 -23.79 9.81
C SER A 126 49.91 -23.47 9.17
N ASP A 127 49.97 -23.51 7.84
CA ASP A 127 51.20 -23.34 7.05
C ASP A 127 51.04 -22.12 6.10
N PRO A 128 51.93 -21.12 6.18
CA PRO A 128 51.91 -19.98 5.27
C PRO A 128 52.20 -20.35 3.80
N ASP A 129 52.88 -21.46 3.52
CA ASP A 129 53.21 -21.87 2.15
C ASP A 129 51.96 -22.32 1.36
N ASP A 130 50.88 -22.72 2.06
CA ASP A 130 49.62 -23.18 1.45
C ASP A 130 48.65 -22.04 1.11
N LEU A 131 48.97 -20.77 1.45
CA LEU A 131 48.03 -19.65 1.35
C LEU A 131 47.51 -19.40 -0.08
N ASP A 132 48.35 -19.61 -1.09
CA ASP A 132 47.95 -19.43 -2.49
C ASP A 132 46.91 -20.47 -2.91
N GLU A 133 47.09 -21.74 -2.54
CA GLU A 133 46.14 -22.82 -2.82
C GLU A 133 44.82 -22.60 -2.07
N ILE A 134 44.89 -22.23 -0.79
CA ILE A 134 43.72 -21.91 0.04
C ILE A 134 42.89 -20.77 -0.57
N ASN A 135 43.55 -19.73 -1.09
CA ASN A 135 42.86 -18.62 -1.73
C ASN A 135 42.13 -19.05 -3.02
N ILE A 136 42.72 -19.96 -3.80
CA ILE A 136 42.12 -20.52 -5.01
C ILE A 136 40.90 -21.38 -4.65
N ASP A 137 41.00 -22.25 -3.65
CA ASP A 137 39.90 -23.11 -3.22
C ASP A 137 38.73 -22.33 -2.63
N ALA A 138 39.02 -21.30 -1.82
CA ALA A 138 38.04 -20.34 -1.34
C ALA A 138 37.32 -19.63 -2.50
N MET A 139 38.05 -19.18 -3.53
CA MET A 139 37.47 -18.54 -4.72
C MET A 139 36.52 -19.49 -5.45
N PHE A 140 36.94 -20.74 -5.71
CA PHE A 140 36.06 -21.74 -6.33
C PHE A 140 34.87 -22.11 -5.46
N GLY A 141 35.02 -22.10 -4.14
CA GLY A 141 33.92 -22.19 -3.17
C GLY A 141 32.87 -21.10 -3.36
N GLY A 142 33.31 -19.85 -3.48
CA GLY A 142 32.45 -18.71 -3.79
C GLY A 142 31.72 -18.84 -5.13
N ILE A 143 32.46 -19.16 -6.21
CA ILE A 143 31.88 -19.35 -7.56
C ILE A 143 30.82 -20.46 -7.57
N ARG A 144 31.08 -21.59 -6.90
CA ARG A 144 30.10 -22.68 -6.77
C ARG A 144 28.84 -22.21 -6.03
N ARG A 145 28.98 -21.34 -5.03
CA ARG A 145 27.85 -20.77 -4.29
C ARG A 145 27.02 -19.78 -5.12
N GLU A 146 27.65 -19.00 -5.98
CA GLU A 146 27.01 -17.90 -6.74
C GLU A 146 25.75 -18.34 -7.47
N ARG A 147 25.82 -19.43 -8.26
CA ARG A 147 24.67 -19.94 -9.02
C ARG A 147 23.50 -20.28 -8.10
N GLN A 148 23.77 -20.99 -7.00
CA GLN A 148 22.72 -21.40 -6.07
C GLN A 148 22.18 -20.21 -5.26
N TYR A 149 23.03 -19.25 -4.91
CA TYR A 149 22.63 -18.02 -4.22
C TYR A 149 21.65 -17.23 -5.08
N ASN A 150 22.01 -16.93 -6.34
CA ASN A 150 21.16 -16.18 -7.26
C ASN A 150 19.82 -16.89 -7.50
N LYS A 151 19.82 -18.22 -7.67
CA LYS A 151 18.60 -19.00 -7.81
C LYS A 151 17.66 -18.88 -6.59
N ILE A 152 18.21 -19.00 -5.38
CA ILE A 152 17.43 -18.91 -4.14
C ILE A 152 16.87 -17.50 -3.96
N ILE A 153 17.73 -16.46 -4.09
CA ILE A 153 17.30 -15.07 -3.96
C ILE A 153 16.19 -14.75 -4.97
N ASN A 154 16.39 -15.07 -6.24
CA ASN A 154 15.38 -14.80 -7.27
C ASN A 154 14.06 -15.52 -6.99
N SER A 155 14.10 -16.77 -6.52
CA SER A 155 12.89 -17.51 -6.14
C SER A 155 12.14 -16.82 -5.02
N LEU A 156 12.83 -16.36 -3.98
CA LEU A 156 12.21 -15.68 -2.83
C LEU A 156 11.63 -14.31 -3.23
N TYR A 157 12.31 -13.56 -4.10
CA TYR A 157 11.76 -12.33 -4.67
C TYR A 157 10.48 -12.60 -5.49
N CYS A 158 10.48 -13.65 -6.32
CA CYS A 158 9.30 -14.04 -7.09
C CYS A 158 8.14 -14.45 -6.18
N GLN A 159 8.41 -15.19 -5.10
CA GLN A 159 7.39 -15.56 -4.11
C GLN A 159 6.77 -14.32 -3.47
N PHE A 160 7.58 -13.32 -3.10
CA PHE A 160 7.04 -12.09 -2.53
C PHE A 160 6.22 -11.28 -3.55
N ILE A 161 6.65 -11.22 -4.82
CA ILE A 161 5.86 -10.59 -5.89
C ILE A 161 4.50 -11.28 -6.06
N SER A 162 4.48 -12.62 -6.05
CA SER A 162 3.22 -13.37 -6.09
C SER A 162 2.34 -13.10 -4.87
N LYS A 163 2.93 -12.94 -3.68
CA LYS A 163 2.21 -12.50 -2.48
C LYS A 163 1.60 -11.11 -2.66
N ILE A 164 2.38 -10.12 -3.13
CA ILE A 164 1.87 -8.77 -3.38
C ILE A 164 0.66 -8.84 -4.31
N CYS A 165 0.80 -9.49 -5.48
CA CYS A 165 -0.30 -9.57 -6.44
C CYS A 165 -1.55 -10.24 -5.84
N THR A 166 -1.37 -11.34 -5.11
CA THR A 166 -2.49 -12.08 -4.50
C THR A 166 -3.20 -11.26 -3.41
N GLU A 167 -2.45 -10.50 -2.62
CA GLU A 167 -3.03 -9.60 -1.62
C GLU A 167 -3.74 -8.42 -2.28
N ILE A 168 -3.18 -7.85 -3.36
CA ILE A 168 -3.87 -6.80 -4.13
C ILE A 168 -5.19 -7.31 -4.71
N ASP A 169 -5.22 -8.52 -5.27
CA ASP A 169 -6.44 -9.18 -5.75
C ASP A 169 -7.46 -9.33 -4.61
N ARG A 170 -7.00 -9.78 -3.44
CA ARG A 170 -7.83 -9.93 -2.24
C ARG A 170 -8.41 -8.59 -1.78
N TYR A 171 -7.61 -7.53 -1.72
CA TYR A 171 -8.07 -6.19 -1.30
C TYR A 171 -9.08 -5.63 -2.29
N THR A 172 -8.82 -5.82 -3.59
CA THR A 172 -9.73 -5.40 -4.65
C THR A 172 -11.06 -6.13 -4.53
N LEU A 173 -11.05 -7.44 -4.27
CA LEU A 173 -12.28 -8.19 -4.06
C LEU A 173 -13.06 -7.73 -2.82
N ILE A 174 -12.38 -7.40 -1.71
CA ILE A 174 -13.03 -6.82 -0.52
C ILE A 174 -13.80 -5.56 -0.90
N VAL A 175 -13.13 -4.61 -1.54
CA VAL A 175 -13.74 -3.34 -1.96
C VAL A 175 -14.86 -3.58 -2.97
N MET A 176 -14.68 -4.47 -3.94
CA MET A 176 -15.73 -4.84 -4.89
C MET A 176 -16.98 -5.36 -4.18
N CYS A 177 -16.82 -6.24 -3.20
CA CYS A 177 -17.93 -6.79 -2.42
C CYS A 177 -18.66 -5.71 -1.60
N GLU A 178 -17.92 -4.79 -0.98
CA GLU A 178 -18.50 -3.62 -0.28
C GLU A 178 -19.28 -2.70 -1.23
N LEU A 179 -18.82 -2.57 -2.47
CA LEU A 179 -19.51 -1.84 -3.55
C LEU A 179 -20.63 -2.65 -4.22
N GLY A 180 -20.94 -3.85 -3.72
CA GLY A 180 -22.10 -4.64 -4.16
C GLY A 180 -21.81 -5.72 -5.19
N TYR A 181 -20.54 -6.09 -5.42
CA TYR A 181 -20.20 -7.27 -6.22
C TYR A 181 -20.74 -8.56 -5.58
N LYS A 182 -21.41 -9.40 -6.39
CA LYS A 182 -22.02 -10.66 -5.95
C LYS A 182 -21.47 -11.89 -6.68
N GLY A 183 -20.36 -11.73 -7.41
CA GLY A 183 -19.73 -12.86 -8.10
C GLY A 183 -19.13 -13.86 -7.11
N LYS A 184 -19.08 -15.13 -7.51
CA LYS A 184 -18.50 -16.21 -6.70
C LYS A 184 -17.02 -16.44 -6.94
N ASP A 185 -16.45 -15.73 -7.91
CA ASP A 185 -15.05 -15.87 -8.33
C ASP A 185 -14.45 -14.49 -8.64
N TYR A 186 -13.12 -14.42 -8.66
CA TYR A 186 -12.36 -13.23 -8.98
C TYR A 186 -11.37 -13.50 -10.12
N SER A 187 -11.38 -12.60 -11.10
CA SER A 187 -10.34 -12.46 -12.11
C SER A 187 -10.12 -10.99 -12.41
N PHE A 188 -8.97 -10.65 -12.99
CA PHE A 188 -8.74 -9.30 -13.49
C PHE A 188 -9.85 -8.86 -14.49
N SER A 189 -10.39 -9.79 -15.27
CA SER A 189 -11.52 -9.50 -16.17
C SER A 189 -12.81 -9.17 -15.41
N SER A 190 -13.11 -9.87 -14.31
CA SER A 190 -14.29 -9.55 -13.51
C SER A 190 -14.13 -8.22 -12.78
N PHE A 191 -12.92 -7.90 -12.32
CA PHE A 191 -12.61 -6.57 -11.78
C PHE A 191 -12.87 -5.49 -12.81
N ALA A 192 -12.27 -5.58 -14.01
CA ALA A 192 -12.46 -4.58 -15.07
C ALA A 192 -13.95 -4.40 -15.42
N LYS A 193 -14.69 -5.50 -15.62
CA LYS A 193 -16.13 -5.46 -15.94
C LYS A 193 -16.97 -4.82 -14.83
N PHE A 194 -16.67 -5.14 -13.57
CA PHE A 194 -17.38 -4.57 -12.43
C PHE A 194 -17.13 -3.06 -12.34
N SER A 195 -15.87 -2.65 -12.44
CA SER A 195 -15.46 -1.25 -12.42
C SER A 195 -16.11 -0.44 -13.54
N ASP A 196 -16.09 -0.95 -14.78
CA ASP A 196 -16.76 -0.30 -15.91
C ASP A 196 -18.29 -0.14 -15.65
N GLY A 197 -18.89 -1.10 -14.93
CA GLY A 197 -20.28 -1.05 -14.50
C GLY A 197 -20.58 0.05 -13.47
N LEU A 198 -19.61 0.46 -12.65
CA LEU A 198 -19.81 1.53 -11.64
C LEU A 198 -20.05 2.89 -12.28
N GLN A 199 -19.44 3.16 -13.43
CA GLN A 199 -19.50 4.48 -14.06
C GLN A 199 -20.84 4.80 -14.74
N ASN A 200 -21.71 3.80 -14.96
CA ASN A 200 -23.00 3.94 -15.66
C ASN A 200 -22.93 4.74 -16.98
N ASN A 201 -21.77 4.76 -17.65
CA ASN A 201 -21.50 5.57 -18.84
C ASN A 201 -20.73 4.74 -19.87
N LYS A 202 -21.29 4.60 -21.08
CA LYS A 202 -20.67 3.85 -22.19
C LYS A 202 -19.37 4.47 -22.71
N ASN A 203 -19.15 5.76 -22.46
CA ASN A 203 -17.91 6.48 -22.78
C ASN A 203 -17.06 6.75 -21.53
N GLY A 204 -17.23 5.92 -20.50
CA GLY A 204 -16.47 6.01 -19.26
C GLY A 204 -14.96 5.81 -19.44
N ILE A 205 -14.20 6.25 -18.44
CA ILE A 205 -12.74 6.09 -18.40
C ILE A 205 -12.45 4.61 -18.21
N LYS A 206 -11.62 4.03 -19.08
CA LYS A 206 -11.22 2.63 -18.96
C LYS A 206 -10.22 2.46 -17.81
N LEU A 207 -10.22 1.29 -17.18
CA LEU A 207 -9.22 0.97 -16.16
C LEU A 207 -7.77 1.13 -16.67
N SER A 208 -7.54 0.80 -17.95
CA SER A 208 -6.22 0.93 -18.59
C SER A 208 -5.73 2.37 -18.77
N SER A 209 -6.61 3.37 -18.64
CA SER A 209 -6.24 4.79 -18.69
C SER A 209 -5.90 5.40 -17.32
N LEU A 210 -6.05 4.64 -16.23
CA LEU A 210 -5.70 5.13 -14.91
C LEU A 210 -4.20 5.38 -14.74
N SER A 211 -3.88 6.35 -13.89
CA SER A 211 -2.52 6.62 -13.45
C SER A 211 -1.88 5.35 -12.90
N LYS A 212 -0.62 5.12 -13.28
CA LYS A 212 0.17 3.94 -12.86
C LYS A 212 -0.45 2.57 -13.19
N TYR A 213 -1.45 2.50 -14.09
CA TYR A 213 -2.00 1.22 -14.58
C TYR A 213 -0.91 0.27 -15.08
N ASN A 214 0.11 0.79 -15.77
CA ASN A 214 1.20 -0.05 -16.28
C ASN A 214 1.95 -0.81 -15.18
N ALA A 215 2.07 -0.24 -13.98
CA ALA A 215 2.73 -0.89 -12.85
C ALA A 215 1.85 -2.03 -12.30
N TYR A 216 0.56 -1.74 -12.12
CA TYR A 216 -0.44 -2.73 -11.71
C TYR A 216 -0.54 -3.89 -12.72
N ASN A 217 -0.61 -3.59 -14.02
CA ASN A 217 -0.71 -4.61 -15.07
C ASN A 217 0.58 -5.41 -15.24
N LEU A 218 1.76 -4.79 -15.06
CA LEU A 218 3.03 -5.51 -15.03
C LEU A 218 3.06 -6.54 -13.89
N LEU A 219 2.66 -6.14 -12.67
CA LEU A 219 2.58 -7.04 -11.52
C LEU A 219 1.69 -8.26 -11.83
N HIS A 220 0.52 -8.06 -12.43
CA HIS A 220 -0.39 -9.13 -12.79
C HIS A 220 0.17 -10.03 -13.89
N LYS A 221 0.83 -9.48 -14.91
CA LYS A 221 1.46 -10.27 -15.98
C LYS A 221 2.64 -11.09 -15.46
N ILE A 222 3.47 -10.53 -14.58
CA ILE A 222 4.53 -11.28 -13.89
C ILE A 222 3.91 -12.42 -13.08
N ASN A 223 2.92 -12.14 -12.24
CA ASN A 223 2.29 -13.17 -11.40
C ASN A 223 1.60 -14.26 -12.23
N ASN A 224 0.94 -13.89 -13.33
CA ASN A 224 0.34 -14.84 -14.25
C ASN A 224 1.39 -15.76 -14.89
N PHE A 225 2.55 -15.21 -15.25
CA PHE A 225 3.66 -16.01 -15.76
C PHE A 225 4.25 -16.95 -14.70
N LEU A 226 4.48 -16.44 -13.48
CA LEU A 226 4.94 -17.22 -12.33
C LEU A 226 4.01 -18.38 -11.98
N LYS A 227 2.69 -18.15 -12.03
CA LYS A 227 1.66 -19.16 -11.73
C LYS A 227 1.58 -20.25 -12.80
N HIS A 228 1.60 -19.88 -14.09
CA HIS A 228 1.24 -20.81 -15.16
C HIS A 228 2.42 -21.42 -15.89
N ASN A 229 3.59 -20.78 -15.94
CA ASN A 229 4.78 -21.31 -16.63
C ASN A 229 4.50 -21.74 -18.08
N THR A 230 3.64 -20.98 -18.78
CA THR A 230 3.26 -21.27 -20.17
C THR A 230 3.87 -20.27 -21.15
N ILE A 231 4.10 -20.72 -22.38
CA ILE A 231 4.50 -19.89 -23.52
C ILE A 231 3.48 -18.76 -23.74
N SER A 232 2.19 -18.99 -23.51
CA SER A 232 1.18 -17.95 -23.63
C SER A 232 1.41 -16.83 -22.61
N SER A 233 1.57 -17.15 -21.33
CA SER A 233 1.86 -16.16 -20.29
C SER A 233 3.21 -15.45 -20.49
N TYR A 234 4.21 -16.17 -21.00
CA TYR A 234 5.51 -15.62 -21.38
C TYR A 234 5.40 -14.60 -22.52
N ASN A 235 4.74 -14.98 -23.62
CA ASN A 235 4.54 -14.11 -24.78
C ASN A 235 3.72 -12.87 -24.43
N ASP A 236 2.73 -13.01 -23.56
CA ASP A 236 1.96 -11.89 -23.02
C ASP A 236 2.86 -10.91 -22.26
N LEU A 237 3.70 -11.41 -21.32
CA LEU A 237 4.63 -10.55 -20.60
C LEU A 237 5.61 -9.87 -21.56
N ARG A 238 6.18 -10.61 -22.52
CA ARG A 238 7.11 -10.07 -23.54
C ARG A 238 6.46 -8.98 -24.39
N LYS A 239 5.23 -9.21 -24.84
CA LYS A 239 4.51 -8.28 -25.71
C LYS A 239 4.30 -6.91 -25.06
N PHE A 240 3.91 -6.90 -23.79
CA PHE A 240 3.60 -5.64 -23.08
C PHE A 240 4.81 -5.06 -22.33
N TYR A 241 5.74 -5.90 -21.90
CA TYR A 241 6.86 -5.54 -21.04
C TYR A 241 8.14 -6.29 -21.45
N PRO A 242 8.67 -6.08 -22.67
CA PRO A 242 9.80 -6.85 -23.20
C PRO A 242 11.07 -6.71 -22.35
N LYS A 243 11.26 -5.56 -21.68
CA LYS A 243 12.42 -5.32 -20.80
C LYS A 243 12.38 -6.08 -19.47
N ASN A 244 11.29 -6.80 -19.19
CA ASN A 244 11.07 -7.52 -17.93
C ASN A 244 11.13 -9.03 -18.09
N VAL A 245 11.58 -9.52 -19.25
CA VAL A 245 11.64 -10.95 -19.55
C VAL A 245 12.91 -11.29 -20.35
N CYS A 246 13.51 -12.43 -20.07
CA CYS A 246 14.65 -12.94 -20.82
C CYS A 246 14.22 -13.42 -22.21
N HIS A 247 15.01 -13.11 -23.23
CA HIS A 247 14.78 -13.54 -24.62
C HIS A 247 16.10 -13.72 -25.39
N VAL A 248 16.11 -14.63 -26.36
CA VAL A 248 17.27 -14.93 -27.22
C VAL A 248 17.69 -13.74 -28.08
N ASP A 249 16.73 -13.08 -28.75
CA ASP A 249 16.97 -11.88 -29.57
C ASP A 249 17.60 -10.73 -28.78
N ASP A 250 17.34 -10.65 -27.47
CA ASP A 250 17.86 -9.61 -26.58
C ASP A 250 19.21 -10.00 -25.95
N GLY A 251 19.75 -11.19 -26.26
CA GLY A 251 20.99 -11.72 -25.70
C GLY A 251 20.92 -12.08 -24.21
N THR A 252 19.72 -12.09 -23.62
CA THR A 252 19.49 -12.37 -22.19
C THR A 252 19.14 -13.83 -21.91
N ALA A 253 18.89 -14.63 -22.95
CA ALA A 253 18.71 -16.07 -22.87
C ALA A 253 19.54 -16.80 -23.94
N LYS A 254 19.97 -18.03 -23.64
CA LYS A 254 20.69 -18.90 -24.58
C LYS A 254 19.76 -19.77 -25.44
N GLU A 255 18.54 -19.98 -24.97
CA GLU A 255 17.52 -20.79 -25.63
C GLU A 255 16.16 -20.10 -25.54
N ALA A 256 15.20 -20.56 -26.34
CA ALA A 256 13.83 -20.05 -26.29
C ALA A 256 13.07 -20.64 -25.08
N TYR A 257 12.16 -19.85 -24.52
CA TYR A 257 11.30 -20.32 -23.43
C TYR A 257 10.39 -21.47 -23.88
N GLN A 258 10.25 -22.49 -23.04
CA GLN A 258 9.39 -23.64 -23.27
C GLN A 258 8.42 -23.83 -22.09
N ASN A 259 7.25 -24.43 -22.36
CA ASN A 259 6.26 -24.73 -21.33
C ASN A 259 6.89 -25.53 -20.18
N GLY A 260 6.62 -25.12 -18.94
CA GLY A 260 7.12 -25.78 -17.74
C GLY A 260 8.52 -25.34 -17.29
N MET A 261 9.25 -24.56 -18.09
CA MET A 261 10.47 -23.91 -17.60
C MET A 261 10.12 -22.94 -16.47
N PHE A 262 10.94 -22.92 -15.42
CA PHE A 262 10.69 -22.13 -14.22
C PHE A 262 10.68 -20.63 -14.55
N ALA A 263 9.50 -20.00 -14.53
CA ALA A 263 9.30 -18.61 -14.95
C ALA A 263 10.18 -17.60 -14.20
N GLY A 264 10.53 -17.88 -12.94
CA GLY A 264 11.41 -17.02 -12.14
C GLY A 264 12.81 -16.83 -12.73
N ASP A 265 13.34 -17.82 -13.47
CA ASP A 265 14.64 -17.72 -14.14
C ASP A 265 14.58 -16.85 -15.42
N TRP A 266 13.36 -16.50 -15.86
CA TRP A 266 13.10 -15.78 -17.11
C TRP A 266 12.57 -14.36 -16.88
N ILE A 267 12.38 -13.94 -15.63
CA ILE A 267 11.89 -12.59 -15.31
C ILE A 267 13.08 -11.69 -15.00
N ILE A 268 13.12 -10.53 -15.64
CA ILE A 268 14.10 -9.49 -15.36
C ILE A 268 13.43 -8.43 -14.47
N LEU A 269 13.85 -8.39 -13.21
CA LEU A 269 13.42 -7.37 -12.25
C LEU A 269 14.49 -6.29 -12.16
N LYS A 270 14.04 -5.03 -12.19
CA LYS A 270 14.92 -3.90 -11.88
C LYS A 270 15.28 -3.94 -10.40
N GLU A 271 16.45 -3.41 -10.07
CA GLU A 271 16.81 -3.10 -8.69
C GLU A 271 15.70 -2.25 -8.05
N ASN A 272 15.34 -2.56 -6.80
CA ASN A 272 14.28 -1.89 -6.05
C ASN A 272 12.87 -1.96 -6.69
N TYR A 273 12.61 -2.95 -7.56
CA TYR A 273 11.27 -3.14 -8.15
C TYR A 273 10.16 -3.23 -7.10
N ILE A 274 10.37 -4.03 -6.05
CA ILE A 274 9.39 -4.20 -4.97
C ILE A 274 9.21 -2.89 -4.19
N ASP A 275 10.27 -2.14 -3.93
CA ASP A 275 10.14 -0.85 -3.23
C ASP A 275 9.32 0.15 -4.06
N GLY A 276 9.57 0.21 -5.37
CA GLY A 276 8.86 1.12 -6.28
C GLY A 276 7.42 0.71 -6.60
N ILE A 277 7.05 -0.56 -6.42
CA ILE A 277 5.70 -1.03 -6.79
C ILE A 277 4.65 -0.50 -5.82
N PHE A 278 4.94 -0.38 -4.53
CA PHE A 278 3.97 0.03 -3.51
C PHE A 278 3.43 1.44 -3.77
N ASP A 279 4.31 2.42 -4.05
CA ASP A 279 3.89 3.79 -4.40
C ASP A 279 3.08 3.83 -5.69
N SER A 280 3.44 2.99 -6.65
CA SER A 280 2.73 2.91 -7.92
C SER A 280 1.35 2.30 -7.76
N LEU A 281 1.20 1.30 -6.88
CA LEU A 281 -0.09 0.68 -6.55
C LEU A 281 -0.99 1.65 -5.78
N ILE A 282 -0.46 2.38 -4.79
CA ILE A 282 -1.23 3.40 -4.06
C ILE A 282 -1.78 4.43 -5.05
N LYS A 283 -0.92 5.02 -5.91
CA LYS A 283 -1.35 6.00 -6.91
C LYS A 283 -2.37 5.45 -7.92
N PHE A 284 -2.24 4.17 -8.28
CA PHE A 284 -3.24 3.49 -9.11
C PHE A 284 -4.58 3.40 -8.41
N PHE A 285 -4.61 3.00 -7.13
CA PHE A 285 -5.85 2.88 -6.37
C PHE A 285 -6.44 4.23 -5.95
N GLU A 286 -5.63 5.26 -5.73
CA GLU A 286 -6.11 6.65 -5.56
C GLU A 286 -6.88 7.11 -6.80
N ASP A 287 -6.31 6.90 -7.99
CA ASP A 287 -6.98 7.29 -9.23
C ASP A 287 -8.20 6.41 -9.50
N TYR A 288 -8.12 5.10 -9.19
CA TYR A 288 -9.29 4.22 -9.25
C TYR A 288 -10.43 4.71 -8.34
N CYS A 289 -10.16 4.98 -7.07
CA CYS A 289 -11.19 5.41 -6.11
C CYS A 289 -11.77 6.79 -6.52
N ARG A 290 -10.93 7.69 -7.05
CA ARG A 290 -11.39 8.98 -7.57
C ARG A 290 -12.31 8.82 -8.78
N GLN A 291 -11.92 8.03 -9.77
CA GLN A 291 -12.62 7.95 -11.07
C GLN A 291 -13.81 6.98 -11.09
N PHE A 292 -13.75 5.89 -10.32
CA PHE A 292 -14.75 4.82 -10.34
C PHE A 292 -15.65 4.80 -9.10
N VAL A 293 -15.09 5.10 -7.92
CA VAL A 293 -15.86 5.11 -6.66
C VAL A 293 -16.40 6.51 -6.36
N GLY A 294 -15.77 7.56 -6.88
CA GLY A 294 -16.15 8.95 -6.66
C GLY A 294 -15.68 9.50 -5.31
N GLU A 295 -14.58 8.98 -4.77
CA GLU A 295 -14.03 9.43 -3.49
C GLU A 295 -13.14 10.66 -3.64
N ASP A 296 -13.25 11.55 -2.65
CA ASP A 296 -12.29 12.63 -2.44
C ASP A 296 -11.10 12.09 -1.64
N ILE A 297 -9.99 11.88 -2.33
CA ILE A 297 -8.79 11.23 -1.78
C ILE A 297 -8.14 12.07 -0.68
N GLU A 298 -8.15 13.40 -0.80
CA GLU A 298 -7.56 14.29 0.20
C GLU A 298 -8.38 14.26 1.49
N ARG A 299 -9.71 14.27 1.34
CA ARG A 299 -10.65 14.26 2.46
C ARG A 299 -10.80 12.88 3.10
N ALA A 300 -10.55 11.79 2.37
CA ALA A 300 -10.66 10.42 2.89
C ALA A 300 -9.83 10.18 4.16
N SER A 301 -8.75 10.93 4.38
CA SER A 301 -7.90 10.82 5.57
C SER A 301 -8.57 11.29 6.87
N TRP A 302 -9.60 12.16 6.80
CA TRP A 302 -10.21 12.80 7.98
C TRP A 302 -11.73 13.02 7.92
N ASP A 303 -12.37 12.94 6.75
CA ASP A 303 -13.79 13.27 6.54
C ASP A 303 -14.75 12.12 6.91
N TYR A 304 -14.56 11.59 8.12
CA TYR A 304 -15.43 10.57 8.71
C TYR A 304 -15.62 10.83 10.21
N ASP A 305 -16.76 10.40 10.76
CA ASP A 305 -17.13 10.66 12.15
C ASP A 305 -16.11 10.13 13.17
N GLU A 306 -15.59 8.91 12.97
CA GLU A 306 -14.61 8.29 13.87
C GLU A 306 -13.33 9.12 14.02
N TYR A 307 -12.88 9.84 12.97
CA TYR A 307 -11.72 10.72 13.05
C TYR A 307 -11.86 11.74 14.17
N PHE A 308 -13.03 12.38 14.27
CA PHE A 308 -13.28 13.43 15.27
C PHE A 308 -13.56 12.86 16.66
N ILE A 309 -14.06 11.64 16.74
CA ILE A 309 -14.21 10.92 18.01
C ILE A 309 -12.82 10.56 18.56
N ASP A 310 -11.92 10.07 17.71
CA ASP A 310 -10.54 9.73 18.08
C ASP A 310 -9.74 10.98 18.43
N ALA A 311 -9.89 12.06 17.64
CA ALA A 311 -9.32 13.36 17.96
C ALA A 311 -9.76 13.83 19.35
N PHE A 312 -11.07 13.79 19.65
CA PHE A 312 -11.57 14.12 20.98
C PHE A 312 -10.97 13.26 22.08
N ASN A 313 -10.85 11.95 21.86
CA ASN A 313 -10.29 11.03 22.85
C ASN A 313 -8.83 11.33 23.19
N GLN A 314 -8.05 11.82 22.22
CA GLN A 314 -6.67 12.25 22.43
C GLN A 314 -6.60 13.65 23.06
N MET A 315 -7.43 14.57 22.59
CA MET A 315 -7.40 15.98 23.00
C MET A 315 -7.98 16.24 24.39
N LYS A 316 -8.90 15.40 24.89
CA LYS A 316 -9.55 15.61 26.19
C LYS A 316 -8.61 15.51 27.39
N TYR A 317 -7.37 15.02 27.18
CA TYR A 317 -6.29 15.01 28.18
C TYR A 317 -5.03 15.74 27.66
N PRO A 318 -5.04 17.08 27.55
CA PRO A 318 -3.94 17.81 26.91
C PRO A 318 -2.57 17.63 27.58
N ARG A 319 -2.53 17.30 28.86
CA ARG A 319 -1.29 17.04 29.60
C ARG A 319 -0.65 15.70 29.25
N GLU A 320 -1.43 14.78 28.68
CA GLU A 320 -1.00 13.45 28.25
C GLU A 320 -0.81 13.39 26.73
N TYR A 321 -1.09 14.49 26.03
CA TYR A 321 -0.92 14.60 24.59
C TYR A 321 0.53 14.94 24.23
N TRP A 322 1.18 14.05 23.48
CA TRP A 322 2.59 14.19 23.08
C TRP A 322 2.79 14.51 21.59
N GLY A 323 1.71 14.82 20.86
CA GLY A 323 1.72 14.96 19.40
C GLY A 323 1.41 13.64 18.67
N VAL A 324 1.10 13.75 17.38
CA VAL A 324 0.90 12.63 16.44
C VAL A 324 2.13 12.43 15.57
#